data_AF-A0A419YUM8-F1
#
_entry.id   AF-A0A419YUM8-F1
#
_cell.length_a   1.000
_cell.length_b   1.000
_cell.length_c   1.000
_cell.angle_alpha   90.00
_cell.angle_beta   90.00
_cell.angle_gamma   90.00
#
_symmetry.space_group_name_H-M   'P 1'
#
loop_
_entity.id
_entity.type
_entity.pdbx_description
1 polymer ?
#
loop_
_entity_poly.entity_id
_entity_poly.type
_entity_poly.pdbx_seq_one_letter_code
_entity_poly.pdbx_strand_id
1 'polypeptide(L)'
;MAEQSRIEALLGTEEIARCEDWSVAATYAADLLDTSIAWYLMGFWQGMARKLLAVHLLAAARAGADAATVVAWLRDPEDETPARVLREQDEDIPENWIRVFEQCRGITPGLPEAARAELRDVVLTIVLSPDGPPRPPSR
;
A
#
# COMPACT_ATOMS: atom_id res chain seq x y z
N MET A 1 24.37 -2.95 -2.26
CA MET A 1 23.67 -3.04 -0.98
C MET A 1 22.19 -2.90 -1.30
N ALA A 2 21.37 -3.90 -0.99
CA ALA A 2 19.93 -3.78 -1.21
C ALA A 2 19.40 -2.71 -0.27
N GLU A 3 18.79 -1.66 -0.82
CA GLU A 3 18.11 -0.62 -0.06
C GLU A 3 16.95 -1.29 0.67
N GLN A 4 17.06 -1.41 2.00
CA GLN A 4 16.01 -2.00 2.83
C GLN A 4 14.80 -1.07 2.76
N SER A 5 13.67 -1.62 2.32
CA SER A 5 12.43 -0.86 2.20
C SER A 5 11.93 -0.43 3.59
N ARG A 6 11.15 0.64 3.63
CA ARG A 6 10.53 1.15 4.85
C ARG A 6 9.57 0.13 5.47
N ILE A 7 8.92 -0.70 4.64
CA ILE A 7 8.11 -1.82 5.13
C ILE A 7 9.01 -2.79 5.86
N GLU A 8 10.15 -3.21 5.30
CA GLU A 8 11.10 -4.10 5.99
C GLU A 8 11.74 -3.46 7.23
N ALA A 9 11.84 -2.14 7.29
CA ALA A 9 12.41 -1.42 8.42
C ALA A 9 11.42 -1.23 9.59
N LEU A 10 10.11 -1.16 9.30
CA LEU A 10 9.06 -0.86 10.29
C LEU A 10 8.14 -2.05 10.58
N LEU A 11 8.04 -3.00 9.66
CA LEU A 11 7.22 -4.20 9.74
C LEU A 11 8.11 -5.42 9.47
N GLY A 12 8.36 -6.22 10.49
CA GLY A 12 8.92 -7.55 10.33
C GLY A 12 7.87 -8.52 9.81
N THR A 13 8.29 -9.77 9.60
CA THR A 13 7.40 -10.86 9.16
C THR A 13 6.24 -11.08 10.14
N GLU A 14 6.47 -10.92 11.44
CA GLU A 14 5.42 -11.07 12.46
C GLU A 14 4.39 -9.95 12.37
N GLU A 15 4.80 -8.70 12.13
CA GLU A 15 3.89 -7.57 11.94
C GLU A 15 3.07 -7.70 10.65
N ILE A 16 3.65 -8.25 9.58
CA ILE A 16 2.89 -8.54 8.36
C ILE A 16 1.84 -9.62 8.62
N ALA A 17 2.17 -10.70 9.33
CA ALA A 17 1.19 -11.74 9.67
C ALA A 17 -0.01 -11.17 10.45
N ARG A 18 0.19 -10.14 11.30
CA ARG A 18 -0.91 -9.46 12.01
C ARG A 18 -1.84 -8.67 11.10
N CYS A 19 -1.45 -8.40 9.85
CA CYS A 19 -2.28 -7.73 8.87
C CYS A 19 -3.38 -8.62 8.28
N GLU A 20 -3.53 -9.88 8.71
CA GLU A 20 -4.70 -10.73 8.37
C GLU A 20 -6.02 -10.07 8.78
N ASP A 21 -6.02 -9.25 9.84
CA ASP A 21 -7.12 -8.37 10.19
C ASP A 21 -7.05 -7.07 9.36
N TRP A 22 -8.12 -6.79 8.60
CA TRP A 22 -8.21 -5.62 7.73
C TRP A 22 -8.01 -4.29 8.47
N SER A 23 -8.43 -4.20 9.73
CA SER A 23 -8.30 -2.99 10.56
C SER A 23 -6.84 -2.75 10.99
N VAL A 24 -6.08 -3.83 11.21
CA VAL A 24 -4.64 -3.77 11.49
C VAL A 24 -3.89 -3.35 10.24
N ALA A 25 -4.18 -3.98 9.09
CA ALA A 25 -3.62 -3.58 7.80
C ALA A 25 -3.90 -2.10 7.48
N ALA A 26 -5.12 -1.62 7.79
CA ALA A 26 -5.50 -0.22 7.66
C ALA A 26 -4.62 0.71 8.49
N THR A 27 -4.30 0.29 9.71
CA THR A 27 -3.56 1.09 10.69
C THR A 27 -2.11 1.20 10.29
N TYR A 28 -1.47 0.07 9.98
CA TYR A 28 -0.08 0.07 9.51
C TYR A 28 0.10 0.80 8.18
N ALA A 29 -0.86 0.68 7.24
CA ALA A 29 -0.83 1.49 6.03
C ALA A 29 -0.95 3.00 6.34
N ALA A 30 -1.71 3.38 7.37
CA ALA A 30 -1.77 4.77 7.80
C ALA A 30 -0.43 5.24 8.36
N ASP A 31 0.15 4.47 9.28
CA ASP A 31 1.40 4.81 9.96
C ASP A 31 2.58 4.90 8.98
N LEU A 32 2.61 4.02 7.98
CA LEU A 32 3.58 4.07 6.89
C LEU A 32 3.42 5.33 6.03
N LEU A 33 2.19 5.78 5.82
CA LEU A 33 1.87 6.95 4.99
C LEU A 33 1.87 8.27 5.76
N ASP A 34 1.76 8.28 7.09
CA ASP A 34 1.72 9.49 7.94
C ASP A 34 3.09 10.19 8.06
N THR A 35 4.00 9.88 7.16
CA THR A 35 5.29 10.54 7.02
C THR A 35 5.13 11.92 6.38
N SER A 36 6.07 12.82 6.66
CA SER A 36 6.12 14.18 6.10
C SER A 36 6.36 14.25 4.58
N ILE A 37 6.13 13.16 3.83
CA ILE A 37 5.99 13.16 2.35
C ILE A 37 4.55 13.34 1.97
N ALA A 38 3.63 12.67 2.67
CA ALA A 38 2.23 12.59 2.27
C ALA A 38 1.45 13.89 2.51
N TRP A 39 2.08 14.98 2.97
CA TRP A 39 1.39 16.27 3.11
C TRP A 39 0.88 16.84 1.79
N TYR A 40 1.43 16.44 0.64
CA TYR A 40 0.83 16.79 -0.66
C TYR A 40 -0.30 15.83 -1.08
N LEU A 41 -0.33 14.62 -0.51
CA LEU A 41 -1.47 13.71 -0.60
C LEU A 41 -2.50 14.11 0.45
N MET A 42 -3.18 15.25 0.30
CA MET A 42 -4.32 15.58 1.16
C MET A 42 -5.63 15.03 0.59
N GLY A 43 -6.54 14.64 1.49
CA GLY A 43 -7.91 14.28 1.15
C GLY A 43 -8.02 12.96 0.37
N PHE A 44 -8.60 13.01 -0.83
CA PHE A 44 -8.94 11.84 -1.63
C PHE A 44 -7.71 10.94 -1.91
N TRP A 45 -6.57 11.52 -2.28
CA TRP A 45 -5.36 10.76 -2.64
C TRP A 45 -4.74 10.02 -1.47
N GLN A 46 -4.78 10.61 -0.26
CA GLN A 46 -4.32 9.95 0.95
C GLN A 46 -5.15 8.68 1.24
N GLY A 47 -6.47 8.80 1.10
CA GLY A 47 -7.39 7.69 1.29
C GLY A 47 -7.16 6.57 0.28
N MET A 48 -6.87 6.91 -0.98
CA MET A 48 -6.56 5.95 -2.03
C MET A 48 -5.23 5.25 -1.78
N ALA A 49 -4.18 5.99 -1.40
CA ALA A 49 -2.85 5.45 -1.09
C ALA A 49 -2.92 4.48 0.09
N ARG A 50 -3.65 4.86 1.16
CA ARG A 50 -3.83 4.03 2.34
C ARG A 50 -4.54 2.73 2.02
N LYS A 51 -5.63 2.79 1.26
CA LYS A 51 -6.37 1.59 0.85
C LYS A 51 -5.53 0.70 -0.06
N LEU A 52 -4.80 1.28 -1.01
CA LEU A 52 -3.91 0.54 -1.89
C LEU A 52 -2.86 -0.24 -1.09
N LEU A 53 -2.15 0.44 -0.17
CA LEU A 53 -1.13 -0.19 0.66
C LEU A 53 -1.74 -1.24 1.62
N ALA A 54 -2.87 -0.93 2.25
CA ALA A 54 -3.53 -1.86 3.17
C ALA A 54 -4.00 -3.15 2.47
N VAL A 55 -4.48 -3.06 1.23
CA VAL A 55 -4.84 -4.24 0.42
C VAL A 55 -3.63 -5.14 0.17
N HIS A 56 -2.47 -4.57 -0.13
CA HIS A 56 -1.26 -5.36 -0.34
C HIS A 56 -0.75 -6.00 0.96
N LEU A 57 -0.80 -5.29 2.09
CA LEU A 57 -0.42 -5.82 3.40
C LEU A 57 -1.34 -6.97 3.82
N LEU A 58 -2.65 -6.80 3.65
CA LEU A 58 -3.65 -7.83 3.95
C LEU A 58 -3.45 -9.07 3.07
N ALA A 59 -3.22 -8.87 1.76
CA ALA A 59 -2.95 -9.98 0.85
C ALA A 59 -1.65 -10.71 1.18
N ALA A 60 -0.61 -9.98 1.61
CA ALA A 60 0.66 -10.59 1.99
C ALA A 60 0.51 -11.42 3.24
N ALA A 61 -0.17 -10.92 4.27
CA ALA A 61 -0.45 -11.65 5.49
C ALA A 61 -1.16 -12.98 5.20
N ARG A 62 -2.24 -12.92 4.40
CA ARG A 62 -3.05 -14.07 4.00
C ARG A 62 -2.34 -15.07 3.10
N ALA A 63 -1.33 -14.62 2.36
CA ALA A 63 -0.47 -15.48 1.54
C ALA A 63 0.75 -16.03 2.32
N GLY A 64 0.96 -15.62 3.57
CA GLY A 64 2.18 -15.91 4.33
C GLY A 64 3.44 -15.28 3.71
N ALA A 65 3.27 -14.16 3.00
CA ALA A 65 4.33 -13.43 2.32
C ALA A 65 4.99 -12.38 3.21
N ASP A 66 6.15 -11.89 2.77
CA ASP A 66 6.97 -10.93 3.50
C ASP A 66 6.91 -9.50 2.91
N ALA A 67 7.64 -8.60 3.55
CA ALA A 67 7.70 -7.19 3.17
C ALA A 67 8.28 -6.98 1.76
N ALA A 68 9.28 -7.79 1.39
CA ALA A 68 9.88 -7.74 0.05
C ALA A 68 8.85 -8.08 -1.03
N THR A 69 7.98 -9.06 -0.76
CA THR A 69 6.89 -9.44 -1.66
C THR A 69 5.86 -8.33 -1.82
N VAL A 70 5.50 -7.62 -0.74
CA VAL A 70 4.61 -6.45 -0.80
C VAL A 70 5.18 -5.38 -1.74
N VAL A 71 6.48 -5.08 -1.61
CA VAL A 71 7.17 -4.11 -2.46
C VAL A 71 7.19 -4.57 -3.92
N ALA A 72 7.42 -5.86 -4.17
CA ALA A 72 7.40 -6.42 -5.51
C ALA A 72 6.03 -6.23 -6.19
N TRP A 73 4.94 -6.54 -5.48
CA TRP A 73 3.58 -6.34 -5.97
C TRP A 73 3.27 -4.85 -6.22
N LEU A 74 3.68 -3.95 -5.34
CA LEU A 74 3.48 -2.51 -5.55
C LEU A 74 4.22 -1.96 -6.78
N ARG A 75 5.35 -2.58 -7.16
CA ARG A 75 6.12 -2.19 -8.35
C ARG A 75 5.45 -2.65 -9.64
N ASP A 76 4.71 -3.75 -9.61
CA ASP A 76 4.01 -4.30 -10.76
C ASP A 76 2.51 -3.99 -10.71
N PRO A 77 2.03 -2.97 -11.45
CA PRO A 77 0.62 -2.60 -11.45
C PRO A 77 -0.29 -3.68 -12.08
N GLU A 78 0.30 -4.60 -12.85
CA GLU A 78 -0.41 -5.69 -13.50
C GLU A 78 -0.48 -6.95 -12.62
N ASP A 79 0.20 -6.98 -11.47
CA ASP A 79 0.16 -8.13 -10.59
C ASP A 79 -1.22 -8.29 -9.95
N GLU A 80 -1.91 -9.36 -10.35
CA GLU A 80 -3.25 -9.69 -9.87
C GLU A 80 -3.23 -10.46 -8.55
N THR A 81 -2.05 -10.93 -8.12
CA THR A 81 -1.88 -11.80 -6.97
C THR A 81 -2.53 -11.23 -5.72
N PRO A 82 -2.35 -9.94 -5.35
CA PRO A 82 -2.99 -9.39 -4.16
C PRO A 82 -4.52 -9.51 -4.22
N ALA A 83 -5.15 -9.11 -5.33
CA ALA A 83 -6.60 -9.21 -5.48
C ALA A 83 -7.08 -10.66 -5.53
N ARG A 84 -6.34 -11.55 -6.19
CA ARG A 84 -6.68 -12.98 -6.25
C ARG A 84 -6.70 -13.60 -4.85
N VAL A 85 -5.64 -13.38 -4.06
CA VAL A 85 -5.56 -13.88 -2.67
C VAL A 85 -6.75 -13.39 -1.84
N LEU A 86 -7.14 -12.12 -1.98
CA LEU A 86 -8.27 -11.58 -1.22
C LEU A 86 -9.63 -12.10 -1.68
N ARG A 87 -9.82 -12.34 -2.99
CA ARG A 87 -11.08 -12.91 -3.52
C ARG A 87 -11.27 -14.39 -3.15
N GLU A 88 -10.18 -15.15 -3.08
CA GLU A 88 -10.23 -16.59 -2.78
C GLU A 88 -10.54 -16.88 -1.30
N GLN A 89 -10.37 -15.91 -0.40
CA GLN A 89 -10.50 -16.11 1.04
C GLN A 89 -11.74 -15.47 1.68
N ASP A 90 -12.73 -15.03 0.89
CA ASP A 90 -14.14 -14.70 1.24
C ASP A 90 -14.43 -14.25 2.70
N GLU A 91 -13.64 -13.29 3.18
CA GLU A 91 -13.74 -12.71 4.53
C GLU A 91 -14.21 -11.26 4.46
N ASP A 92 -14.71 -10.73 5.60
CA ASP A 92 -15.26 -9.37 5.84
C ASP A 92 -14.27 -8.21 5.50
N ILE A 93 -13.81 -8.14 4.25
CA ILE A 93 -13.08 -7.00 3.71
C ILE A 93 -14.12 -5.96 3.31
N PRO A 94 -13.97 -4.69 3.71
CA PRO A 94 -14.84 -3.63 3.22
C PRO A 94 -14.89 -3.62 1.68
N GLU A 95 -16.08 -3.79 1.11
CA GLU A 95 -16.28 -3.92 -0.36
C GLU A 95 -15.65 -2.75 -1.15
N ASN A 96 -15.63 -1.56 -0.54
CA ASN A 96 -15.06 -0.37 -1.12
C ASN A 96 -13.51 -0.36 -1.17
N TRP A 97 -12.81 -1.37 -0.62
CA TRP A 97 -11.35 -1.48 -0.68
C TRP A 97 -10.86 -2.24 -1.90
N ILE A 98 -11.49 -3.39 -2.19
CA ILE A 98 -11.22 -4.16 -3.42
C ILE A 98 -11.55 -3.30 -4.63
N ARG A 99 -12.68 -2.58 -4.60
CA ARG A 99 -13.05 -1.64 -5.65
C ARG A 99 -12.00 -0.54 -5.85
N VAL A 100 -11.42 -0.02 -4.78
CA VAL A 100 -10.36 1.01 -4.86
C VAL A 100 -9.08 0.42 -5.46
N PHE A 101 -8.70 -0.80 -5.08
CA PHE A 101 -7.57 -1.51 -5.70
C PHE A 101 -7.78 -1.71 -7.21
N GLU A 102 -8.97 -2.13 -7.63
CA GLU A 102 -9.33 -2.30 -9.04
C GLU A 102 -9.32 -0.96 -9.82
N GLN A 103 -9.74 0.13 -9.19
CA GLN A 103 -9.64 1.48 -9.78
C GLN A 103 -8.18 1.92 -9.95
N CYS A 104 -7.32 1.62 -8.97
CA CYS A 104 -5.88 1.90 -9.04
C CYS A 104 -5.17 1.06 -10.11
N ARG A 105 -5.68 -0.14 -10.43
CA ARG A 105 -5.19 -0.97 -11.54
C ARG A 105 -5.83 -0.62 -12.90
N GLY A 106 -6.89 0.18 -12.90
CA GLY A 106 -7.61 0.52 -14.13
C GLY A 106 -8.55 -0.56 -14.64
N ILE A 107 -8.84 -1.56 -13.83
CA ILE A 107 -9.83 -2.62 -14.11
C ILE A 107 -11.24 -2.04 -14.09
N THR A 108 -11.51 -1.13 -13.14
CA THR A 108 -12.79 -0.41 -13.06
C THR A 108 -12.60 1.07 -13.39
N PRO A 109 -13.58 1.69 -14.08
CA PRO A 109 -13.54 3.12 -14.34
C PRO A 109 -13.57 3.92 -13.03
N GLY A 110 -12.68 4.90 -12.92
CA GLY A 110 -12.58 5.72 -11.70
C GLY A 110 -11.37 6.63 -11.65
N LEU A 111 -10.23 6.23 -12.24
CA LEU A 111 -9.00 7.03 -12.29
C LEU A 111 -8.39 7.03 -13.70
N PRO A 112 -7.99 8.20 -14.25
CA PRO A 112 -7.15 8.28 -15.44
C PRO A 112 -5.81 7.56 -15.22
N GLU A 113 -5.21 7.01 -16.28
CA GLU A 113 -3.93 6.28 -16.22
C GLU A 113 -2.81 7.09 -15.54
N ALA A 114 -2.69 8.37 -15.88
CA ALA A 114 -1.71 9.27 -15.27
C ALA A 114 -1.87 9.36 -13.74
N ALA A 115 -3.10 9.39 -13.24
CA ALA A 115 -3.37 9.46 -11.82
C ALA A 115 -3.11 8.14 -11.09
N ARG A 116 -3.28 7.00 -11.77
CA ARG A 116 -2.93 5.68 -11.24
C ARG A 116 -1.41 5.54 -11.09
N ALA A 117 -0.66 5.96 -12.11
CA ALA A 117 0.80 5.99 -12.09
C ALA A 117 1.32 6.89 -10.97
N GLU A 118 0.78 8.11 -10.85
CA GLU A 118 1.15 9.05 -9.79
C GLU A 118 0.89 8.46 -8.39
N LEU A 119 -0.31 7.91 -8.15
CA LEU A 119 -0.63 7.30 -6.86
C LEU A 119 0.33 6.18 -6.47
N ARG A 120 0.63 5.29 -7.42
CA ARG A 120 1.56 4.17 -7.19
C ARG A 120 2.97 4.68 -6.93
N ASP A 121 3.45 5.61 -7.73
CA ASP A 121 4.81 6.16 -7.61
C ASP A 121 4.98 6.86 -6.25
N VAL A 122 3.94 7.52 -5.74
CA VAL A 122 3.96 8.10 -4.39
C VAL A 122 4.03 7.03 -3.31
N VAL A 123 3.19 5.99 -3.38
CA VAL A 123 3.23 4.88 -2.41
C VAL A 123 4.59 4.19 -2.43
N LEU A 124 5.14 3.92 -3.62
CA LEU A 124 6.48 3.36 -3.79
C LEU A 124 7.56 4.28 -3.22
N THR A 125 7.47 5.60 -3.45
CA THR A 125 8.43 6.56 -2.91
C THR A 125 8.45 6.52 -1.38
N ILE A 126 7.28 6.47 -0.75
CA ILE A 126 7.15 6.40 0.72
C ILE A 126 7.67 5.06 1.25
N VAL A 127 7.29 3.96 0.59
CA VAL A 127 7.67 2.60 0.98
C VAL A 127 9.16 2.32 0.76
N LEU A 128 9.79 2.94 -0.23
CA LEU A 128 11.22 2.75 -0.53
C LEU A 128 12.13 3.75 0.17
N SER A 129 11.60 4.83 0.76
CA SER A 129 12.40 5.84 1.47
C SER A 129 12.47 5.56 2.98
N PRO A 130 13.56 4.99 3.51
CA PRO A 130 13.67 4.66 4.93
C PRO A 130 13.65 5.89 5.85
N ASP A 131 14.24 7.01 5.42
CA ASP A 131 14.37 8.24 6.22
C ASP A 131 13.29 9.31 5.92
N GLY A 132 12.46 9.08 4.91
CA GLY A 132 11.70 10.16 4.29
C GLY A 132 12.60 11.20 3.59
N PRO A 133 12.05 12.21 2.91
CA PRO A 133 12.79 13.30 2.32
C PRO A 133 13.15 14.30 3.43
N PRO A 134 14.16 15.15 3.21
CA PRO A 134 14.43 16.25 4.12
C PRO A 134 13.15 17.08 4.29
N ARG A 135 12.81 17.39 5.55
CA ARG A 135 11.69 18.30 5.86
C ARG A 135 11.86 19.58 5.03
N PRO A 136 10.79 20.12 4.43
CA PRO A 136 10.88 21.41 3.77
C PRO A 136 11.37 22.46 4.78
N PRO A 137 12.20 23.43 4.35
CA PRO A 137 12.67 24.48 5.24
C PRO A 137 11.46 25.19 5.83
N SER A 138 11.40 25.28 7.16
CA SER A 138 10.40 26.06 7.88
C SER A 138 10.40 27.48 7.31
N ARG A 139 9.27 27.90 6.73
CA ARG A 139 9.04 29.30 6.36
C ARG A 139 8.87 30.17 7.59
#